data_AF-A0A376L6W8-F1
#
_entry.id   AF-A0A376L6W8-F1
#
_cell.length_a   1.000
_cell.length_b   1.000
_cell.length_c   1.000
_cell.angle_alpha   90.00
_cell.angle_beta   90.00
_cell.angle_gamma   90.00
#
_symmetry.space_group_name_H-M   'P 1'
#
loop_
_entity.id
_entity.type
_entity.pdbx_description
1 polymer ?
#
loop_
_entity_poly.entity_id
_entity_poly.type
_entity_poly.pdbx_seq_one_letter_code
_entity_poly.pdbx_strand_id
1 'polypeptide(L)'
;MAGNAEAELGIPKSIREAGVQEADFLANVDKLSEDAFDDQCTGANPRYPLISELKQILLDTYYGRDYVEGETAAKKEAAPAKAEKKAKKSA
;
A
#
# COMPACT_ATOMS: atom_id res chain seq x y z
N MET A 1 -16.59 15.81 24.64
CA MET A 1 -15.84 14.60 24.27
C MET A 1 -16.06 14.39 22.78
N ALA A 2 -15.05 14.62 21.94
CA ALA A 2 -15.10 14.12 20.57
C ALA A 2 -14.81 12.62 20.66
N GLY A 3 -15.85 11.79 20.55
CA GLY A 3 -15.69 10.33 20.54
C GLY A 3 -15.03 9.89 19.24
N ASN A 4 -14.13 8.92 19.33
CA ASN A 4 -13.51 8.31 18.16
C ASN A 4 -14.53 7.39 17.47
N ALA A 5 -15.29 7.92 16.50
CA ALA A 5 -16.46 7.26 15.90
C ALA A 5 -16.18 5.84 15.39
N GLU A 6 -14.99 5.61 14.83
CA GLU A 6 -14.55 4.28 14.38
C GLU A 6 -14.51 3.26 15.52
N ALA A 7 -14.01 3.66 16.68
CA ALA A 7 -13.93 2.78 17.85
C ALA A 7 -15.32 2.48 18.43
N GLU A 8 -16.20 3.49 18.48
CA GLU A 8 -17.58 3.34 18.97
C GLU A 8 -18.40 2.37 18.08
N LEU A 9 -18.09 2.32 16.78
CA LEU A 9 -18.73 1.42 15.81
C LEU A 9 -18.00 0.07 15.67
N GLY A 10 -16.90 -0.16 16.38
CA GLY A 10 -16.13 -1.40 16.31
C GLY A 10 -15.40 -1.60 14.99
N ILE A 11 -15.05 -0.52 14.28
CA ILE A 11 -14.27 -0.57 13.04
C ILE A 11 -12.81 -0.97 13.38
N PRO A 12 -12.24 -1.98 12.71
CA PRO A 12 -10.86 -2.39 12.94
C PRO A 12 -9.88 -1.28 12.53
N LYS A 13 -8.73 -1.20 13.21
CA LYS A 13 -7.75 -0.12 12.99
C LYS A 13 -6.87 -0.32 11.77
N SER A 14 -6.98 -1.46 11.10
CA SER A 14 -6.16 -1.83 9.96
C SER A 14 -6.85 -2.86 9.08
N ILE A 15 -6.42 -2.95 7.81
CA ILE A 15 -6.92 -3.98 6.88
C ILE A 15 -6.52 -5.38 7.36
N ARG A 16 -5.37 -5.50 8.05
CA ARG A 16 -4.95 -6.75 8.70
C ARG A 16 -5.92 -7.19 9.80
N GLU A 17 -6.34 -6.27 10.67
CA GLU A 17 -7.33 -6.55 11.72
C GLU A 17 -8.72 -6.85 11.16
N ALA A 18 -9.03 -6.38 9.95
CA ALA A 18 -10.23 -6.77 9.21
C ALA A 18 -10.19 -8.20 8.64
N GLY A 19 -9.07 -8.94 8.82
CA GLY A 19 -8.94 -10.36 8.46
C GLY A 19 -8.30 -10.62 7.09
N VAL A 20 -7.73 -9.61 6.43
CA VAL A 20 -7.03 -9.81 5.14
C VAL A 20 -5.63 -10.38 5.38
N GLN A 21 -5.34 -11.52 4.74
CA GLN A 21 -4.06 -12.20 4.85
C GLN A 21 -2.94 -11.39 4.20
N GLU A 22 -1.79 -11.32 4.86
CA GLU A 22 -0.66 -10.48 4.45
C GLU A 22 -0.11 -10.89 3.08
N ALA A 23 -0.02 -12.20 2.82
CA ALA A 23 0.44 -12.73 1.54
C ALA A 23 -0.48 -12.28 0.38
N ASP A 24 -1.80 -12.38 0.57
CA ASP A 24 -2.76 -11.97 -0.46
C ASP A 24 -2.75 -10.45 -0.67
N PHE A 25 -2.64 -9.67 0.40
CA PHE A 25 -2.53 -8.22 0.30
C PHE A 25 -1.27 -7.79 -0.45
N LEU A 26 -0.10 -8.28 -0.05
CA LEU A 26 1.17 -7.92 -0.66
C LEU A 26 1.28 -8.39 -2.12
N ALA A 27 0.64 -9.50 -2.48
CA ALA A 27 0.58 -9.97 -3.87
C ALA A 27 -0.26 -9.06 -4.78
N ASN A 28 -1.19 -8.28 -4.22
CA ASN A 28 -2.15 -7.49 -5.00
C ASN A 28 -1.97 -5.97 -4.86
N VAL A 29 -1.22 -5.48 -3.85
CA VAL A 29 -1.14 -4.05 -3.53
C VAL A 29 -0.60 -3.18 -4.68
N ASP A 30 0.30 -3.71 -5.51
CA ASP A 30 0.79 -3.01 -6.70
C ASP A 30 -0.36 -2.75 -7.70
N LYS A 31 -1.10 -3.80 -8.06
CA LYS A 31 -2.27 -3.68 -8.96
C LYS A 31 -3.36 -2.80 -8.37
N LEU A 32 -3.63 -2.92 -7.07
CA LEU A 32 -4.61 -2.07 -6.38
C LEU A 32 -4.24 -0.59 -6.44
N SER A 33 -2.94 -0.27 -6.41
CA SER A 33 -2.46 1.11 -6.49
C SER A 33 -2.61 1.69 -7.90
N GLU A 34 -2.40 0.88 -8.94
CA GLU A 34 -2.64 1.25 -10.34
C GLU A 34 -4.14 1.44 -10.61
N ASP A 35 -4.96 0.47 -10.23
CA ASP A 35 -6.42 0.53 -10.37
C ASP A 35 -7.00 1.75 -9.63
N ALA A 36 -6.47 2.09 -8.45
CA ALA A 36 -6.89 3.28 -7.70
C ALA A 36 -6.48 4.58 -8.39
N PHE A 37 -5.31 4.62 -9.04
CA PHE A 37 -4.88 5.78 -9.81
C PHE A 37 -5.78 6.03 -11.03
N ASP A 38 -6.22 4.96 -11.70
CA ASP A 38 -7.08 5.02 -12.88
C ASP A 38 -8.58 5.19 -12.56
N ASP A 39 -8.97 5.17 -11.28
CA ASP A 39 -10.35 5.41 -10.88
C ASP A 39 -10.79 6.84 -11.25
N GLN A 40 -12.01 6.96 -11.81
CA GLN A 40 -12.57 8.25 -12.23
C GLN A 40 -12.68 9.25 -11.08
N CYS A 41 -12.76 8.79 -9.83
CA CYS A 41 -12.80 9.62 -8.64
C CYS A 41 -11.44 10.30 -8.37
N THR A 42 -10.32 9.71 -8.79
CA THR A 42 -8.96 10.20 -8.50
C THR A 42 -8.70 11.55 -9.14
N GLY A 43 -9.27 11.83 -10.32
CA GLY A 43 -9.14 13.13 -10.97
C GLY A 43 -9.75 14.31 -10.19
N ALA A 44 -10.66 14.02 -9.25
CA ALA A 44 -11.27 15.03 -8.37
C ALA A 44 -10.50 15.24 -7.06
N ASN A 45 -9.47 14.44 -6.78
CA ASN A 45 -8.65 14.59 -5.58
C ASN A 45 -7.86 15.93 -5.67
N PRO A 46 -7.94 16.82 -4.66
CA PRO A 46 -7.20 18.09 -4.68
C PRO A 46 -5.68 17.92 -4.77
N ARG A 47 -5.16 16.75 -4.39
CA ARG A 47 -3.78 16.33 -4.66
C ARG A 47 -3.81 15.19 -5.66
N TYR A 48 -3.29 15.41 -6.85
CA TYR A 48 -3.13 14.34 -7.84
C TYR A 48 -2.00 13.39 -7.38
N PRO A 49 -2.32 12.15 -6.98
CA PRO A 49 -1.36 11.29 -6.31
C PRO A 49 -0.46 10.56 -7.31
N LEU A 50 0.73 10.15 -6.87
CA LEU A 50 1.53 9.15 -7.57
C LEU A 50 1.07 7.75 -7.16
N ILE A 51 1.16 6.77 -8.07
CA ILE A 51 0.89 5.35 -7.76
C ILE A 51 1.71 4.87 -6.56
N SER A 52 2.97 5.32 -6.43
CA SER A 52 3.83 4.99 -5.30
C SER A 52 3.34 5.57 -3.96
N GLU A 53 2.68 6.72 -3.98
CA GLU A 53 2.08 7.32 -2.78
C GLU A 53 0.82 6.54 -2.38
N LEU A 54 -0.03 6.18 -3.34
CA LEU A 54 -1.20 5.31 -3.10
C LEU A 54 -0.78 3.96 -2.51
N LYS A 55 0.27 3.33 -3.08
CA LYS A 55 0.83 2.09 -2.55
C LYS A 55 1.28 2.23 -1.10
N GLN A 56 1.94 3.33 -0.76
CA GLN A 56 2.42 3.56 0.60
C GLN A 56 1.25 3.76 1.58
N ILE A 57 0.23 4.54 1.20
CA ILE A 57 -1.00 4.70 1.99
C ILE A 57 -1.68 3.33 2.20
N LEU A 58 -1.81 2.51 1.17
CA LEU A 58 -2.39 1.16 1.27
C LEU A 58 -1.60 0.28 2.24
N LEU A 59 -0.25 0.31 2.16
CA LEU A 59 0.61 -0.42 3.09
C LEU A 59 0.45 0.09 4.52
N ASP A 60 0.47 1.40 4.75
CA ASP A 60 0.33 1.97 6.08
C ASP A 60 -1.03 1.64 6.69
N THR A 61 -2.10 1.71 5.90
CA THR A 61 -3.45 1.27 6.29
C THR A 61 -3.50 -0.24 6.60
N TYR A 62 -2.77 -1.07 5.85
CA TYR A 62 -2.72 -2.51 6.13
C TYR A 62 -2.10 -2.83 7.48
N TYR A 63 -1.05 -2.11 7.86
CA TYR A 63 -0.34 -2.33 9.12
C TYR A 63 -0.80 -1.41 10.27
N GLY A 64 -1.79 -0.55 10.05
CA GLY A 64 -2.30 0.38 11.07
C GLY A 64 -1.28 1.47 11.45
N ARG A 65 -0.58 2.03 10.46
CA ARG A 65 0.37 3.14 10.61
C ARG A 65 -0.20 4.42 10.01
N ASP A 66 0.24 5.56 10.55
CA ASP A 66 -0.01 6.86 9.93
C ASP A 66 0.88 7.05 8.70
N TYR A 67 0.34 7.64 7.65
CA TYR A 67 1.13 8.03 6.47
C TYR A 67 2.01 9.24 6.81
N VAL A 68 3.30 9.14 6.49
CA VAL A 68 4.27 10.24 6.64
C VAL A 68 4.80 10.63 5.26
N GLU A 69 4.59 11.89 4.89
CA GLU A 69 5.10 12.48 3.65
C GLU A 69 6.63 12.34 3.54
N GLY A 70 7.11 11.93 2.37
CA GLY A 70 8.53 11.85 2.05
C GLY A 70 9.22 10.51 2.37
N GLU A 71 8.59 9.60 3.11
CA GLU A 71 9.15 8.25 3.34
C GLU A 71 9.23 7.40 2.06
N THR A 72 8.37 7.67 1.07
CA THR A 72 8.37 6.99 -0.23
C THR A 72 9.65 7.21 -1.02
N ALA A 73 10.26 8.40 -0.90
CA ALA A 73 11.54 8.72 -1.53
C ALA A 73 12.70 7.97 -0.84
N ALA A 74 12.70 7.97 0.50
CA ALA A 74 13.76 7.33 1.31
C ALA A 74 13.84 5.81 1.12
N LYS A 75 12.70 5.13 0.91
CA LYS A 75 12.68 3.67 0.67
C LYS A 75 13.12 3.28 -0.74
N LYS A 76 13.00 4.18 -1.73
CA LYS A 76 13.42 3.91 -3.12
C LYS A 76 14.95 3.92 -3.29
N GLU A 77 15.68 4.63 -2.42
CA GLU A 77 17.14 4.66 -2.40
C GLU A 77 17.78 3.44 -1.69
N ALA A 78 17.00 2.67 -0.92
CA ALA A 78 17.49 1.55 -0.11
C ALA A 78 17.42 0.16 -0.77
N ALA A 79 17.04 0.05 -2.05
CA ALA A 79 17.01 -1.22 -2.77
C ALA A 79 18.26 -1.39 -3.67
N PRO A 80 19.29 -2.17 -3.27
CA PRO A 80 20.40 -2.48 -4.16
C PRO A 80 20.03 -3.60 -5.14
N ALA A 81 20.56 -3.48 -6.35
CA ALA A 81 20.56 -4.49 -7.39
C ALA A 81 21.31 -5.78 -6.98
N LYS A 82 20.71 -6.95 -7.32
CA LYS A 82 21.30 -8.25 -7.77
C LYS A 82 20.24 -9.37 -7.53
N ALA A 83 19.98 -10.33 -8.41
CA ALA A 83 20.86 -10.97 -9.38
C ALA A 83 20.11 -11.56 -10.59
N GLU A 84 20.69 -11.39 -11.78
CA GLU A 84 20.49 -12.24 -12.94
C GLU A 84 21.18 -13.61 -12.79
N LYS A 85 20.53 -14.64 -13.38
CA LYS A 85 21.06 -15.86 -14.03
C LYS A 85 21.73 -16.98 -13.22
N LYS A 86 21.12 -18.18 -13.30
CA LYS A 86 21.84 -19.42 -13.67
C LYS A 86 20.99 -20.38 -14.50
N ALA A 87 21.53 -20.78 -15.64
CA ALA A 87 21.01 -21.75 -16.60
C ALA A 87 21.18 -23.22 -16.13
N LYS A 88 20.29 -24.13 -16.60
CA LYS A 88 20.61 -25.32 -17.44
C LYS A 88 19.53 -26.44 -17.36
N LYS A 89 18.94 -26.74 -18.52
CA LYS A 89 18.78 -28.05 -19.19
C LYS A 89 18.64 -29.32 -18.35
N SER A 90 17.53 -30.06 -18.53
CA SER A 90 17.48 -31.54 -18.62
C SER A 90 16.12 -32.01 -19.15
N ALA A 91 16.05 -32.35 -20.43
CA ALA A 91 15.32 -33.48 -21.02
C ALA A 91 15.95 -33.76 -22.39
#